data_AF-A0A453HPJ2-F1
#
_entry.id   AF-A0A453HPJ2-F1
#
_cell.length_a   1.000
_cell.length_b   1.000
_cell.length_c   1.000
_cell.angle_alpha   90.00
_cell.angle_beta   90.00
_cell.angle_gamma   90.00
#
_symmetry.space_group_name_H-M   'P 1'
#
loop_
_entity.id
_entity.type
_entity.pdbx_description
1 polymer ?
#
loop_
_entity_poly.entity_id
_entity_poly.type
_entity_poly.pdbx_seq_one_letter_code
_entity_poly.pdbx_strand_id
1 'polypeptide(L)'
;IRKALISKNDKSEEITTLQQQLQSASEKAAVAERKLNEAESETKALRTMTQRMILSKEEMEEVVMKRCWLARYWGLAVQYGIYPDISMSKYEYWSSFAPLPLEYVTSAGLRAKDGGSNELEETDMLVHDLTVTAGEGNIETMLAVDKGLKELAFLKVEDAVLIALAQHHRPNVAELSDPGY
;
A
#
# COMPACT_ATOMS: atom_id res chain seq x y z
N ILE A 1 7.52 83.36 -15.99
CA ILE A 1 8.53 82.38 -16.46
C ILE A 1 9.02 81.47 -15.32
N ARG A 2 9.50 81.97 -14.17
CA ARG A 2 9.99 81.15 -13.03
C ARG A 2 8.97 80.15 -12.42
N LYS A 3 7.72 80.56 -12.14
CA LYS A 3 6.69 79.66 -11.58
C LYS A 3 6.37 78.45 -12.46
N ALA A 4 6.39 78.65 -13.79
CA ALA A 4 6.13 77.57 -14.75
C ALA A 4 7.27 76.55 -14.83
N LEU A 5 8.52 76.99 -14.63
CA LEU A 5 9.70 76.11 -14.58
C LEU A 5 9.72 75.26 -13.30
N ILE A 6 9.40 75.87 -12.15
CA ILE A 6 9.36 75.17 -10.86
C ILE A 6 8.27 74.09 -10.86
N SER A 7 7.06 74.41 -11.37
CA SER A 7 5.97 73.43 -11.50
C SER A 7 6.26 72.31 -12.51
N LYS A 8 7.08 72.56 -13.54
CA LYS A 8 7.55 71.53 -14.48
C LYS A 8 8.58 70.60 -13.84
N ASN A 9 9.48 71.16 -13.01
CA ASN A 9 10.51 70.39 -12.32
C ASN A 9 9.90 69.43 -11.27
N ASP A 10 8.95 69.94 -10.49
CA ASP A 10 8.21 69.18 -9.47
C ASP A 10 7.46 67.96 -10.06
N LYS A 11 6.77 68.17 -11.19
CA LYS A 11 6.14 67.08 -11.96
C LYS A 11 7.15 66.08 -12.54
N SER A 12 8.35 66.53 -12.89
CA SER A 12 9.40 65.65 -13.41
C SER A 12 9.93 64.74 -12.31
N GLU A 13 10.10 65.26 -11.09
CA GLU A 13 10.53 64.48 -9.92
C GLU A 13 9.46 63.45 -9.54
N GLU A 14 8.18 63.83 -9.48
CA GLU A 14 7.07 62.88 -9.26
C GLU A 14 7.05 61.74 -10.29
N ILE A 15 7.22 62.05 -11.58
CA ILE A 15 7.24 61.03 -12.65
C ILE A 15 8.41 60.04 -12.42
N THR A 16 9.59 60.54 -12.06
CA THR A 16 10.74 59.66 -11.80
C THR A 16 10.54 58.78 -10.57
N THR A 17 9.92 59.31 -9.50
CA THR A 17 9.62 58.53 -8.30
C THR A 17 8.60 57.44 -8.58
N LEU A 18 7.55 57.73 -9.34
CA LEU A 18 6.54 56.75 -9.76
C LEU A 18 7.13 55.68 -10.68
N GLN A 19 8.02 56.06 -11.61
CA GLN A 19 8.73 55.11 -12.46
C GLN A 19 9.60 54.16 -11.64
N GLN A 20 10.33 54.68 -10.65
CA GLN A 20 11.15 53.86 -9.77
C GLN A 20 10.30 52.93 -8.89
N GLN A 21 9.16 53.41 -8.39
CA GLN A 21 8.22 52.57 -7.65
C GLN A 21 7.64 51.46 -8.53
N LEU A 22 7.21 51.79 -9.75
CA LEU A 22 6.70 50.81 -10.72
C LEU A 22 7.75 49.75 -11.05
N GLN A 23 9.00 50.16 -11.27
CA GLN A 23 10.10 49.23 -11.53
C GLN A 23 10.37 48.33 -10.32
N SER A 24 10.40 48.91 -9.11
CA SER A 24 10.56 48.13 -7.87
C SER A 24 9.40 47.16 -7.63
N ALA A 25 8.17 47.55 -7.98
CA ALA A 25 6.98 46.72 -7.86
C ALA A 25 6.99 45.58 -8.89
N SER A 26 7.43 45.87 -10.12
CA SER A 26 7.63 44.88 -11.18
C SER A 26 8.69 43.84 -10.79
N GLU A 27 9.83 44.27 -10.24
CA GLU A 27 10.87 43.36 -9.75
C GLU A 27 10.37 42.48 -8.61
N LYS A 28 9.64 43.05 -7.65
CA LYS A 28 9.01 42.30 -6.55
C LYS A 28 7.98 41.29 -7.06
N ALA A 29 7.18 41.65 -8.08
CA ALA A 29 6.23 40.75 -8.70
C ALA A 29 6.95 39.57 -9.39
N ALA A 30 8.03 39.83 -10.12
CA ALA A 30 8.82 38.78 -10.76
C ALA A 30 9.53 37.84 -9.76
N VAL A 31 9.90 38.34 -8.58
CA VAL A 31 10.41 37.51 -7.49
C VAL A 31 9.30 36.66 -6.87
N ALA A 32 8.12 37.24 -6.64
CA ALA A 32 6.97 36.52 -6.09
C ALA A 32 6.50 35.40 -7.03
N GLU A 33 6.45 35.67 -8.34
CA GLU A 33 6.08 34.69 -9.37
C GLU A 33 7.07 33.52 -9.41
N ARG A 34 8.37 33.79 -9.35
CA ARG A 34 9.39 32.73 -9.25
C ARG A 34 9.21 31.85 -8.02
N LYS A 35 8.97 32.44 -6.85
CA LYS A 35 8.71 31.69 -5.61
C LYS A 35 7.43 30.88 -5.67
N LEU A 36 6.38 31.41 -6.32
CA LEU A 36 5.12 30.71 -6.49
C LEU A 36 5.30 29.47 -7.38
N ASN A 37 5.99 29.63 -8.51
CA ASN A 37 6.28 28.50 -9.41
C ASN A 37 7.16 27.43 -8.73
N GLU A 38 8.15 27.84 -7.93
CA GLU A 38 8.99 26.91 -7.15
C GLU A 38 8.14 26.14 -6.12
N ALA A 39 7.32 26.84 -5.33
CA ALA A 39 6.42 26.21 -4.37
C ALA A 39 5.36 25.31 -5.05
N GLU A 40 4.85 25.70 -6.22
CA GLU A 40 3.93 24.87 -7.01
C GLU A 40 4.63 23.59 -7.49
N SER A 41 5.89 23.69 -7.93
CA SER A 41 6.66 22.52 -8.34
C SER A 41 6.94 21.57 -7.18
N GLU A 42 7.24 22.10 -5.99
CA GLU A 42 7.44 21.31 -4.76
C GLU A 42 6.16 20.63 -4.31
N THR A 43 5.03 21.35 -4.27
CA THR A 43 3.74 20.76 -3.90
C THR A 43 3.30 19.65 -4.88
N LYS A 44 3.59 19.82 -6.17
CA LYS A 44 3.36 18.78 -7.19
C LYS A 44 4.24 17.56 -6.95
N ALA A 45 5.52 17.74 -6.62
CA ALA A 45 6.43 16.64 -6.30
C ALA A 45 6.00 15.88 -5.04
N LEU A 46 5.60 16.60 -3.98
CA LEU A 46 5.09 16.00 -2.75
C LEU A 46 3.81 15.20 -3.01
N ARG A 47 2.86 15.73 -3.80
CA ARG A 47 1.64 15.00 -4.18
C ARG A 47 1.97 13.69 -4.90
N THR A 48 2.92 13.71 -5.84
CA THR A 48 3.36 12.49 -6.54
C THR A 48 4.01 11.50 -5.58
N MET A 49 4.81 11.97 -4.62
CA MET A 49 5.42 11.11 -3.59
C MET A 49 4.35 10.47 -2.70
N THR A 50 3.39 11.24 -2.17
CA THR A 50 2.28 10.73 -1.35
C THR A 50 1.43 9.74 -2.12
N GLN A 51 1.18 9.96 -3.41
CA GLN A 51 0.37 9.04 -4.20
C GLN A 51 1.05 7.68 -4.43
N ARG A 52 2.40 7.63 -4.47
CA ARG A 52 3.15 6.36 -4.47
C ARG A 52 3.18 5.67 -3.10
N MET A 53 2.76 6.34 -2.04
CA MET A 53 2.63 5.74 -0.71
C MET A 53 1.27 5.07 -0.49
N ILE A 54 0.31 5.28 -1.40
CA ILE A 54 -1.02 4.65 -1.40
C ILE A 54 -0.99 3.49 -2.40
N LEU A 55 -1.39 2.31 -1.94
CA LEU A 55 -1.45 1.10 -2.78
C LEU A 55 -2.63 1.17 -3.76
N SER A 56 -2.45 0.64 -4.97
CA SER A 56 -3.54 0.38 -5.91
C SER A 56 -4.46 -0.74 -5.39
N LYS A 57 -5.64 -0.91 -6.02
CA LYS A 57 -6.57 -2.01 -5.70
C LYS A 57 -5.87 -3.37 -5.88
N GLU A 58 -5.13 -3.52 -6.97
CA GLU A 58 -4.39 -4.74 -7.29
C GLU A 58 -3.26 -5.01 -6.28
N GLU A 59 -2.51 -3.96 -5.90
CA GLU A 59 -1.46 -4.08 -4.88
C GLU A 59 -2.06 -4.46 -3.52
N MET A 60 -3.24 -3.94 -3.18
CA MET A 60 -3.96 -4.30 -1.96
C MET A 60 -4.39 -5.78 -1.97
N GLU A 61 -4.98 -6.24 -3.07
CA GLU A 61 -5.40 -7.63 -3.24
C GLU A 61 -4.20 -8.58 -3.11
N GLU A 62 -3.04 -8.21 -3.67
CA GLU A 62 -1.80 -8.96 -3.52
C GLU A 62 -1.32 -9.01 -2.07
N VAL A 63 -1.35 -7.88 -1.35
CA VAL A 63 -0.99 -7.81 0.08
C VAL A 63 -1.87 -8.73 0.91
N VAL A 64 -3.19 -8.72 0.67
CA VAL A 64 -4.15 -9.59 1.37
C VAL A 64 -3.87 -11.07 1.09
N MET A 65 -3.66 -11.43 -0.18
CA MET A 65 -3.32 -12.82 -0.56
C MET A 65 -2.05 -13.31 0.13
N LYS A 66 -1.01 -12.48 0.16
CA LYS A 66 0.26 -12.81 0.83
C LYS A 66 0.12 -12.92 2.35
N ARG A 67 -0.74 -12.11 2.99
CA ARG A 67 -1.07 -12.25 4.43
C ARG A 67 -1.75 -13.59 4.71
N CYS A 68 -2.73 -13.97 3.89
CA CYS A 68 -3.36 -15.29 3.96
C CYS A 68 -2.34 -16.43 3.82
N TRP A 69 -1.40 -16.31 2.89
CA TRP A 69 -0.32 -17.28 2.69
C TRP A 69 0.54 -17.41 3.95
N LEU A 70 1.01 -16.30 4.49
CA LEU A 70 1.80 -16.27 5.73
C LEU A 70 1.04 -16.93 6.89
N ALA A 71 -0.21 -16.51 7.13
CA ALA A 71 -1.05 -17.10 8.17
C ALA A 71 -1.23 -18.61 7.96
N ARG A 72 -1.48 -19.06 6.72
CA ARG A 72 -1.69 -20.47 6.41
C ARG A 72 -0.47 -21.33 6.73
N TYR A 73 0.71 -20.93 6.26
CA TYR A 73 1.94 -21.72 6.45
C TYR A 73 2.43 -21.68 7.89
N TRP A 74 2.32 -20.55 8.59
CA TRP A 74 2.62 -20.51 10.02
C TRP A 74 1.63 -21.34 10.84
N GLY A 75 0.34 -21.36 10.47
CA GLY A 75 -0.65 -22.26 11.08
C GLY A 75 -0.33 -23.74 10.85
N LEU A 76 0.14 -24.13 9.66
CA LEU A 76 0.65 -25.48 9.42
C LEU A 76 1.91 -25.79 10.23
N ALA A 77 2.80 -24.82 10.37
CA ALA A 77 3.99 -24.97 11.19
C ALA A 77 3.63 -25.24 12.66
N VAL A 78 2.61 -24.55 13.20
CA VAL A 78 2.06 -24.86 14.54
C VAL A 78 1.52 -26.29 14.59
N GLN A 79 0.69 -26.68 13.63
CA GLN A 79 0.06 -28.01 13.61
C GLN A 79 1.08 -29.16 13.57
N TYR A 80 2.18 -28.99 12.83
CA TYR A 80 3.22 -30.01 12.67
C TYR A 80 4.42 -29.83 13.60
N GLY A 81 4.37 -28.88 14.54
CA GLY A 81 5.46 -28.64 15.48
C GLY A 81 6.76 -28.13 14.83
N ILE A 82 6.65 -27.45 13.69
CA ILE A 82 7.77 -26.84 12.97
C ILE A 82 8.05 -25.48 13.62
N TYR A 83 9.31 -25.26 14.04
CA TYR A 83 9.74 -24.05 14.75
C TYR A 83 8.80 -23.67 15.92
N PRO A 84 8.61 -24.56 16.93
CA PRO A 84 7.59 -24.39 17.96
C PRO A 84 7.77 -23.11 18.81
N ASP A 85 9.01 -22.62 18.92
CA ASP A 85 9.33 -21.41 19.69
C ASP A 85 8.80 -20.11 19.05
N ILE A 86 8.49 -20.13 17.75
CA ILE A 86 8.08 -18.92 16.99
C ILE A 86 6.79 -19.09 16.19
N SER A 87 6.40 -20.31 15.82
CA SER A 87 5.32 -20.54 14.86
C SER A 87 3.97 -20.05 15.37
N MET A 88 3.68 -20.19 16.67
CA MET A 88 2.44 -19.71 17.29
C MET A 88 2.33 -18.19 17.21
N SER A 89 3.36 -17.46 17.68
CA SER A 89 3.34 -16.00 17.65
C SER A 89 3.31 -15.45 16.21
N LYS A 90 3.97 -16.10 15.26
CA LYS A 90 3.90 -15.73 13.84
C LYS A 90 2.52 -15.98 13.26
N TYR A 91 1.90 -17.11 13.58
CA TYR A 91 0.54 -17.42 13.15
C TYR A 91 -0.46 -16.39 13.69
N GLU A 92 -0.44 -16.10 14.99
CA GLU A 92 -1.32 -15.10 15.61
C GLU A 92 -1.14 -13.73 14.95
N TYR A 93 0.10 -13.28 14.76
CA TYR A 93 0.40 -12.03 14.09
C TYR A 93 -0.16 -11.97 12.66
N TRP A 94 0.12 -12.97 11.81
CA TRP A 94 -0.32 -12.91 10.41
C TRP A 94 -1.82 -13.18 10.24
N SER A 95 -2.41 -13.99 11.12
CA SER A 95 -3.86 -14.27 11.09
C SER A 95 -4.70 -13.08 11.55
N SER A 96 -4.18 -12.18 12.40
CA SER A 96 -4.91 -10.96 12.76
C SER A 96 -5.09 -9.99 11.59
N PHE A 97 -4.30 -10.14 10.51
CA PHE A 97 -4.37 -9.31 9.31
C PHE A 97 -4.93 -10.04 8.09
N ALA A 98 -5.18 -11.35 8.19
CA ALA A 98 -5.69 -12.13 7.09
C ALA A 98 -7.22 -12.22 7.18
N PRO A 99 -7.98 -11.91 6.11
CA PRO A 99 -9.39 -12.24 6.09
C PRO A 99 -9.59 -13.74 6.25
N LEU A 100 -10.74 -14.15 6.76
CA LEU A 100 -11.06 -15.56 6.93
C LEU A 100 -10.93 -16.27 5.55
N PRO A 101 -10.05 -17.29 5.42
CA PRO A 101 -9.76 -17.89 4.11
C PRO A 101 -11.00 -18.38 3.36
N LEU A 102 -11.99 -18.89 4.10
CA LEU A 102 -13.25 -19.36 3.53
C LEU A 102 -14.07 -18.22 2.92
N GLU A 103 -14.17 -17.07 3.60
CA GLU A 103 -14.92 -15.91 3.12
C GLU A 103 -14.25 -15.31 1.88
N TYR A 104 -12.92 -15.12 1.92
CA TYR A 104 -12.18 -14.58 0.79
C TYR A 104 -12.26 -15.48 -0.46
N VAL A 105 -12.10 -16.80 -0.30
CA VAL A 105 -12.20 -17.76 -1.42
C VAL A 105 -13.62 -17.84 -1.97
N THR A 106 -14.64 -17.84 -1.10
CA THR A 106 -16.04 -17.89 -1.54
C THR A 106 -16.41 -16.64 -2.34
N SER A 107 -15.99 -15.46 -1.86
CA SER A 107 -16.16 -14.20 -2.59
C SER A 107 -15.42 -14.21 -3.93
N ALA A 108 -14.17 -14.67 -3.96
CA ALA A 108 -13.41 -14.80 -5.21
C ALA A 108 -14.07 -15.79 -6.21
N GLY A 109 -14.57 -16.92 -5.72
CA GLY A 109 -15.26 -17.92 -6.54
C GLY A 109 -16.59 -17.42 -7.09
N LEU A 110 -17.34 -16.63 -6.32
CA LEU A 110 -18.58 -16.00 -6.76
C LEU A 110 -18.33 -15.02 -7.92
N ARG A 111 -17.27 -14.20 -7.83
CA ARG A 111 -16.84 -13.26 -8.89
C ARG A 111 -16.51 -13.95 -10.20
N ALA A 112 -15.92 -15.15 -10.13
CA ALA A 112 -15.61 -15.94 -11.33
C ALA A 112 -16.86 -16.54 -11.97
N LYS A 113 -17.96 -16.71 -11.21
CA LYS A 113 -19.21 -17.32 -11.66
C LYS A 113 -20.18 -16.30 -12.28
N ASP A 114 -20.30 -15.10 -11.71
CA ASP A 114 -21.32 -14.10 -12.11
C ASP A 114 -20.84 -13.09 -13.15
N GLY A 115 -20.52 -13.55 -14.36
CA GLY A 115 -20.08 -12.70 -15.47
C GLY A 115 -21.07 -11.62 -15.95
N GLY A 116 -21.29 -10.56 -15.16
CA GLY A 116 -21.90 -9.29 -15.58
C GLY A 116 -23.39 -9.09 -15.26
N SER A 117 -23.83 -9.20 -14.00
CA SER A 117 -25.16 -8.72 -13.57
C SER A 117 -25.07 -7.87 -12.29
N ASN A 118 -25.99 -6.91 -12.14
CA ASN A 118 -26.05 -5.78 -11.19
C ASN A 118 -25.90 -6.10 -9.67
N GLU A 119 -25.63 -7.34 -9.27
CA GLU A 119 -25.24 -7.76 -7.91
C GLU A 119 -23.74 -7.53 -7.62
N LEU A 120 -23.01 -7.07 -8.65
CA LEU A 120 -21.58 -6.75 -8.65
C LEU A 120 -21.18 -5.61 -7.71
N GLU A 121 -22.04 -4.61 -7.49
CA GLU A 121 -21.65 -3.48 -6.64
C GLU A 121 -21.59 -3.88 -5.16
N GLU A 122 -22.56 -4.65 -4.65
CA GLU A 122 -22.58 -5.06 -3.24
C GLU A 122 -21.45 -6.03 -2.92
N THR A 123 -21.12 -6.96 -3.83
CA THR A 123 -20.05 -7.95 -3.64
C THR A 123 -18.65 -7.36 -3.89
N ASP A 124 -18.47 -6.48 -4.88
CA ASP A 124 -17.20 -5.76 -5.06
C ASP A 124 -16.98 -4.75 -3.92
N MET A 125 -18.04 -4.13 -3.39
CA MET A 125 -17.95 -3.32 -2.17
C MET A 125 -17.58 -4.17 -0.96
N LEU A 126 -18.15 -5.36 -0.76
CA LEU A 126 -17.83 -6.21 0.40
C LEU A 126 -16.39 -6.72 0.36
N VAL A 127 -15.90 -7.08 -0.83
CA VAL A 127 -14.50 -7.48 -1.01
C VAL A 127 -13.57 -6.27 -0.92
N HIS A 128 -13.95 -5.12 -1.46
CA HIS A 128 -13.22 -3.86 -1.29
C HIS A 128 -13.17 -3.46 0.19
N ASP A 129 -14.24 -3.65 0.95
CA ASP A 129 -14.29 -3.36 2.38
C ASP A 129 -13.41 -4.37 3.15
N LEU A 130 -13.42 -5.65 2.76
CA LEU A 130 -12.53 -6.67 3.32
C LEU A 130 -11.05 -6.40 2.97
N THR A 131 -10.74 -5.90 1.77
CA THR A 131 -9.37 -5.57 1.36
C THR A 131 -8.89 -4.25 1.93
N VAL A 132 -9.77 -3.27 2.16
CA VAL A 132 -9.46 -2.00 2.82
C VAL A 132 -9.30 -2.17 4.34
N THR A 133 -10.13 -3.01 4.97
CA THR A 133 -10.01 -3.28 6.41
C THR A 133 -8.87 -4.24 6.73
N ALA A 134 -8.64 -5.27 5.89
CA ALA A 134 -7.53 -6.21 6.05
C ALA A 134 -6.25 -5.78 5.31
N GLY A 135 -6.25 -4.63 4.65
CA GLY A 135 -5.13 -4.05 3.92
C GLY A 135 -5.06 -2.56 4.22
N GLU A 136 -4.35 -2.21 5.28
CA GLU A 136 -4.02 -0.82 5.58
C GLU A 136 -3.20 -0.29 4.39
N GLY A 137 -3.81 0.51 3.53
CA GLY A 137 -3.40 0.74 2.14
C GLY A 137 -2.16 1.59 1.92
N ASN A 138 -1.16 1.45 2.78
CA ASN A 138 0.10 2.13 2.71
C ASN A 138 1.24 1.19 2.29
N ILE A 139 2.34 1.76 1.81
CA ILE A 139 3.53 1.00 1.42
C ILE A 139 4.20 0.22 2.58
N GLU A 140 3.96 0.60 3.83
CA GLU A 140 4.54 -0.08 5.00
C GLU A 140 3.96 -1.49 5.16
N THR A 141 2.68 -1.67 4.87
CA THR A 141 2.06 -3.01 4.90
C THR A 141 2.62 -3.94 3.85
N MET A 142 2.85 -3.44 2.64
CA MET A 142 3.51 -4.18 1.57
C MET A 142 4.91 -4.62 1.99
N LEU A 143 5.70 -3.70 2.55
CA LEU A 143 7.05 -3.99 3.03
C LEU A 143 7.06 -5.00 4.19
N ALA A 144 6.11 -4.90 5.12
CA ALA A 144 5.98 -5.83 6.23
C ALA A 144 5.71 -7.26 5.73
N VAL A 145 4.78 -7.41 4.78
CA VAL A 145 4.45 -8.68 4.14
C VAL A 145 5.65 -9.25 3.39
N ASP A 146 6.36 -8.45 2.60
CA ASP A 146 7.56 -8.89 1.89
C ASP A 146 8.66 -9.37 2.85
N LYS A 147 8.81 -8.70 4.00
CA LYS A 147 9.73 -9.15 5.06
C LYS A 147 9.27 -10.49 5.65
N GLY A 148 7.98 -10.65 5.91
CA GLY A 148 7.40 -11.91 6.39
C GLY A 148 7.63 -13.07 5.44
N LEU A 149 7.42 -12.86 4.14
CA LEU A 149 7.66 -13.88 3.11
C LEU A 149 9.15 -14.24 3.00
N LYS A 150 10.04 -13.25 3.05
CA LYS A 150 11.50 -13.49 3.06
C LYS A 150 11.91 -14.31 4.28
N GLU A 151 11.36 -14.02 5.45
CA GLU A 151 11.62 -14.80 6.67
C GLU A 151 11.10 -16.24 6.53
N LEU A 152 9.88 -16.42 6.02
CA LEU A 152 9.28 -17.73 5.77
C LEU A 152 10.14 -18.59 4.82
N ALA A 153 10.65 -17.96 3.75
CA ALA A 153 11.57 -18.59 2.80
C ALA A 153 12.95 -18.88 3.41
N PHE A 154 13.51 -17.94 4.17
CA PHE A 154 14.81 -18.10 4.83
C PHE A 154 14.80 -19.28 5.81
N LEU A 155 13.70 -19.43 6.56
CA LEU A 155 13.49 -20.54 7.49
C LEU A 155 13.01 -21.83 6.81
N LYS A 156 12.76 -21.81 5.50
CA LYS A 156 12.26 -22.96 4.72
C LYS A 156 11.01 -23.60 5.33
N VAL A 157 10.11 -22.78 5.85
CA VAL A 157 8.88 -23.27 6.51
C VAL A 157 8.03 -24.06 5.52
N GLU A 158 7.96 -23.61 4.26
CA GLU A 158 7.22 -24.30 3.20
C GLU A 158 7.75 -25.71 2.93
N ASP A 159 9.07 -25.86 2.76
CA ASP A 159 9.70 -27.18 2.56
C ASP A 159 9.42 -28.11 3.74
N ALA A 160 9.57 -27.62 4.97
CA ALA A 160 9.33 -28.40 6.18
C ALA A 160 7.85 -28.82 6.30
N VAL A 161 6.93 -27.92 5.98
CA VAL A 161 5.49 -28.19 5.95
C VAL A 161 5.15 -29.24 4.89
N LEU A 162 5.76 -29.15 3.70
CA LEU A 162 5.53 -30.11 2.62
C LEU A 162 6.02 -31.52 3.00
N ILE A 163 7.18 -31.61 3.65
CA ILE A 163 7.70 -32.88 4.18
C ILE A 163 6.76 -33.45 5.26
N ALA A 164 6.31 -32.62 6.20
CA ALA A 164 5.38 -33.04 7.25
C ALA A 164 4.05 -33.53 6.66
N LEU A 165 3.47 -32.80 5.70
CA LEU A 165 2.26 -33.21 4.98
C LEU A 165 2.44 -34.58 4.30
N ALA A 166 3.57 -34.78 3.61
CA ALA A 166 3.87 -36.05 2.96
C ALA A 166 3.99 -37.22 3.95
N GLN A 167 4.56 -36.98 5.14
CA GLN A 167 4.65 -37.97 6.21
C GLN A 167 3.28 -38.31 6.80
N HIS A 168 2.42 -37.30 7.02
CA HIS A 168 1.07 -37.47 7.54
C HIS A 168 0.07 -38.06 6.54
N HIS A 169 0.34 -37.98 5.24
CA HIS A 169 -0.46 -38.64 4.19
C HIS A 169 -0.09 -40.12 3.98
N ARG A 170 1.08 -40.56 4.47
CA ARG A 170 1.58 -41.94 4.32
C ARG A 170 1.06 -43.03 5.29
N PRO A 171 0.37 -42.76 6.44
CA PRO A 171 -0.01 -43.83 7.36
C PRO A 171 -1.11 -44.76 6.82
N ASN A 172 -1.86 -44.39 5.77
CA ASN A 172 -2.99 -45.21 5.28
C ASN A 172 -2.62 -46.37 4.33
N VAL A 173 -1.34 -46.59 4.02
CA VAL A 173 -0.93 -47.64 3.04
C VAL A 173 -0.20 -48.81 3.70
N ALA A 174 0.18 -48.73 4.98
CA ALA A 174 1.01 -49.76 5.63
C ALA A 174 0.25 -50.79 6.49
N GLU A 175 -1.04 -50.61 6.78
CA GLU A 175 -1.86 -51.59 7.52
C GLU A 175 -2.73 -52.46 6.60
N LEU A 176 -2.09 -53.14 5.65
CA LEU A 176 -2.64 -54.34 5.03
C LEU A 176 -1.52 -55.38 4.92
N SER A 177 -0.96 -55.77 6.07
CA SER A 177 -0.08 -56.93 6.19
C SER A 177 -0.79 -58.01 7.00
N ASP A 178 -1.47 -58.88 6.25
CA ASP A 178 -1.64 -60.32 6.42
C ASP A 178 -2.06 -60.88 7.81
N PRO A 179 -3.31 -61.38 7.97
CA PRO A 179 -3.64 -62.29 9.06
C PRO A 179 -3.18 -63.70 8.69
N GLY A 180 -1.90 -63.99 8.91
CA GLY A 180 -1.43 -65.36 9.01
C GLY A 180 -1.58 -65.85 10.45
N TYR A 181 -2.66 -66.58 10.73
CA TYR A 181 -2.77 -67.82 11.55
C TYR A 181 -4.23 -68.20 11.80
#